data_AF-A0A350G1G2-F1
#
_entry.id   AF-A0A350G1G2-F1
#
_cell.length_a   1.000
_cell.length_b   1.000
_cell.length_c   1.000
_cell.angle_alpha   90.00
_cell.angle_beta   90.00
_cell.angle_gamma   90.00
#
_symmetry.space_group_name_H-M   'P 1'
#
loop_
_entity.id
_entity.type
_entity.pdbx_description
1 polymer ?
#
loop_
_entity_poly.entity_id
_entity_poly.type
_entity_poly.pdbx_seq_one_letter_code
_entity_poly.pdbx_strand_id
1 'polypeptide(L)'
;WVEFETVIQDDSPNKKVYSLTKEGRKELKNWLAEPGKASGSHNPFLAQLHFSDAIPVEAQLYVQEERLKVLRSELAELEHRGESLKMPVPLPGNALQKGVIREMFSLEYGIRRIRFEIEWTKNIINVLKNSS
;
A
#
# COMPACT_ATOMS: atom_id res chain seq x y z
N TRP A 1 -11.61 20.74 12.04
CA TRP A 1 -10.50 19.87 12.51
C TRP A 1 -9.12 20.38 12.09
N VAL A 2 -9.00 21.09 10.96
CA VAL A 2 -7.76 21.77 10.56
C VAL A 2 -7.99 23.27 10.40
N GLU A 3 -6.93 24.04 10.56
CA GLU A 3 -6.82 25.45 10.20
C GLU A 3 -5.72 25.62 9.14
N PHE A 4 -5.71 26.74 8.41
CA PHE A 4 -4.64 27.00 7.45
C PHE A 4 -4.13 28.43 7.52
N GLU A 5 -2.85 28.59 7.22
CA GLU A 5 -2.21 29.87 6.96
C GLU A 5 -1.77 29.95 5.50
N THR A 6 -1.83 31.15 4.92
CA THR A 6 -1.34 31.39 3.58
C THR A 6 0.12 31.83 3.67
N VAL A 7 1.03 31.00 3.16
CA VAL A 7 2.44 31.34 2.97
C VAL A 7 2.58 31.99 1.61
N ILE A 8 2.94 33.28 1.61
CA ILE A 8 3.22 34.03 0.39
C ILE A 8 4.55 33.55 -0.18
N GLN A 9 4.58 33.31 -1.49
CA GLN A 9 5.77 32.90 -2.21
C GLN A 9 6.01 33.87 -3.36
N ASP A 10 7.27 34.27 -3.56
CA ASP A 10 7.62 35.31 -4.54
C ASP A 10 7.66 34.74 -5.98
N ASP A 11 8.15 33.51 -6.15
CA ASP A 11 8.36 32.87 -7.46
C ASP A 11 7.34 31.76 -7.78
N SER A 12 6.28 31.61 -6.97
CA SER A 12 5.29 30.53 -7.11
C SER A 12 3.95 30.90 -6.49
N PRO A 13 2.84 30.20 -6.84
CA PRO A 13 1.54 30.47 -6.22
C PRO A 13 1.58 30.29 -4.70
N ASN A 14 0.94 31.23 -3.98
CA ASN A 14 0.83 31.17 -2.52
C ASN A 14 0.34 29.81 -2.03
N LYS A 15 1.00 29.28 -1.00
CA LYS A 15 0.73 27.96 -0.45
C LYS A 15 -0.19 28.07 0.76
N LYS A 16 -1.21 27.22 0.82
CA LYS A 16 -1.96 26.98 2.07
C LYS A 16 -1.24 25.90 2.88
N VAL A 17 -0.77 26.24 4.07
CA VAL A 17 -0.18 25.30 5.02
C VAL A 17 -1.23 24.95 6.06
N TYR A 18 -1.55 23.67 6.20
CA TYR A 18 -2.59 23.18 7.11
C TYR A 18 -1.98 22.69 8.42
N SER A 19 -2.64 23.03 9.53
CA SER A 19 -2.30 22.58 10.87
C SER A 19 -3.53 21.99 11.56
N LEU A 20 -3.33 20.99 12.41
CA LEU A 20 -4.41 20.45 13.24
C LEU A 20 -4.82 21.49 14.29
N THR A 21 -6.14 21.71 14.45
CA THR A 21 -6.67 22.47 15.60
C THR A 21 -6.62 21.62 16.87
N LYS A 22 -6.98 22.20 18.03
CA LYS A 22 -7.11 21.42 19.28
C LYS A 22 -8.16 20.31 19.13
N GLU A 23 -9.28 20.64 18.50
CA GLU A 23 -10.38 19.73 18.19
C GLU A 23 -9.92 18.67 17.20
N GLY A 24 -9.14 19.03 16.17
CA GLY A 24 -8.56 18.06 15.23
C GLY A 24 -7.63 17.05 15.91
N ARG A 25 -6.78 17.51 16.84
CA ARG A 25 -5.94 16.62 17.65
C ARG A 25 -6.78 15.69 18.53
N LYS A 26 -7.89 16.17 19.09
CA LYS A 26 -8.82 15.36 19.87
C LYS A 26 -9.47 14.28 19.00
N GLU A 27 -10.01 14.65 17.84
CA GLU A 27 -10.65 13.69 16.95
C GLU A 27 -9.66 12.66 16.39
N LEU A 28 -8.43 13.06 16.07
CA LEU A 28 -7.39 12.10 15.67
C LEU A 28 -7.14 11.05 16.77
N LYS A 29 -7.09 11.48 18.04
CA LYS A 29 -6.92 10.54 19.16
C LYS A 29 -8.12 9.64 19.35
N ASN A 30 -9.34 10.16 19.20
CA ASN A 30 -10.57 9.37 19.27
C ASN A 30 -10.54 8.29 18.20
N TRP A 31 -10.28 8.66 16.95
CA TRP A 31 -10.20 7.74 15.82
C TRP A 31 -9.11 6.67 15.99
N LEU A 32 -7.92 7.05 16.47
CA LEU A 32 -6.84 6.08 16.75
C LEU A 32 -7.18 5.08 17.87
N ALA A 33 -8.16 5.40 18.73
CA ALA A 33 -8.62 4.53 19.80
C ALA A 33 -9.82 3.65 19.38
N GLU A 34 -10.40 3.89 18.21
CA GLU A 34 -11.46 3.05 17.67
C GLU A 34 -10.87 1.75 17.09
N PRO A 35 -11.49 0.58 17.33
CA PRO A 35 -11.13 -0.63 16.60
C PRO A 35 -11.25 -0.39 15.10
N GLY A 36 -10.21 -0.76 14.35
CA GLY A 36 -10.21 -0.63 12.90
C GLY A 36 -11.46 -1.27 12.30
N LYS A 37 -12.21 -0.50 11.50
CA LYS A 37 -13.37 -1.03 10.79
C LYS A 37 -12.88 -2.04 9.75
N ALA A 38 -13.55 -3.19 9.66
CA ALA A 38 -13.35 -4.09 8.54
C ALA A 38 -13.70 -3.33 7.25
N SER A 39 -12.71 -3.01 6.44
CA SER A 39 -12.95 -2.56 5.08
C SER A 39 -13.53 -3.76 4.31
N GLY A 40 -14.69 -3.58 3.69
CA GLY A 40 -15.23 -4.59 2.78
C GLY A 40 -14.17 -4.95 1.74
N SER A 41 -14.00 -6.23 1.45
CA SER A 41 -12.98 -6.75 0.52
C SER A 41 -13.39 -6.47 -0.94
N HIS A 42 -13.54 -5.20 -1.32
CA HIS A 42 -13.77 -4.84 -2.71
C HIS A 42 -12.43 -4.84 -3.45
N ASN A 43 -12.19 -5.90 -4.21
CA ASN A 43 -11.03 -6.03 -5.07
C ASN A 43 -11.50 -6.23 -6.53
N PRO A 44 -11.53 -5.18 -7.37
CA PRO A 44 -11.98 -5.25 -8.75
C PRO A 44 -11.25 -6.31 -9.59
N PHE A 45 -9.97 -6.55 -9.29
CA PHE A 45 -9.20 -7.58 -10.00
C PHE A 45 -9.76 -8.98 -9.78
N LEU A 46 -10.26 -9.29 -8.58
CA LEU A 46 -10.88 -10.61 -8.32
C LEU A 46 -12.13 -10.82 -9.16
N ALA A 47 -12.91 -9.76 -9.39
CA ALA A 47 -14.06 -9.82 -10.29
C ALA A 47 -13.61 -10.04 -11.75
N GLN A 48 -12.59 -9.31 -12.22
CA GLN A 48 -12.03 -9.51 -13.57
C GLN A 48 -11.48 -10.92 -13.77
N LEU A 49 -10.77 -11.46 -12.78
CA LEU A 49 -10.24 -12.82 -12.81
C LEU A 49 -11.37 -13.86 -12.83
N HIS A 50 -12.43 -13.65 -12.06
CA HIS A 50 -13.57 -14.57 -12.04
C HIS A 50 -14.29 -14.68 -13.40
N PHE A 51 -14.36 -13.57 -14.15
CA PHE A 51 -15.01 -13.51 -15.46
C PHE A 51 -14.01 -13.49 -16.63
N SER A 52 -12.77 -13.96 -16.44
CA SER A 52 -11.73 -13.88 -17.47
C SER A 52 -11.93 -14.88 -18.61
N ASP A 53 -12.81 -15.86 -18.45
CA ASP A 53 -13.22 -16.81 -19.50
C ASP A 53 -13.96 -16.14 -20.68
N ALA A 54 -14.43 -14.90 -20.49
CA ALA A 54 -15.00 -14.08 -21.56
C ALA A 54 -13.97 -13.63 -22.62
N ILE A 55 -12.66 -13.84 -22.41
CA ILE A 55 -11.59 -13.51 -23.36
C ILE A 55 -10.67 -14.72 -23.65
N PRO A 56 -10.00 -14.77 -24.82
CA PRO A 56 -9.10 -15.87 -25.17
C PRO A 56 -7.96 -16.06 -24.17
N VAL A 57 -7.45 -17.28 -24.03
CA VAL A 57 -6.39 -17.64 -23.06
C VAL A 57 -5.12 -16.81 -23.26
N GLU A 58 -4.79 -16.43 -24.50
CA GLU A 58 -3.65 -15.58 -24.82
C GLU A 58 -3.81 -14.17 -24.24
N ALA A 59 -5.04 -13.63 -24.28
CA ALA A 59 -5.35 -12.34 -23.69
C ALA A 59 -5.35 -12.42 -22.15
N GLN A 60 -5.84 -13.52 -21.57
CA GLN A 60 -5.76 -13.76 -20.13
C GLN A 60 -4.30 -13.81 -19.67
N LEU A 61 -3.44 -14.55 -20.38
CA LEU A 61 -2.00 -14.64 -20.10
C LEU A 61 -1.34 -13.28 -20.15
N TYR A 62 -1.59 -12.50 -21.21
CA TYR A 62 -1.06 -11.15 -21.35
C TYR A 62 -1.42 -10.26 -20.14
N VAL A 63 -2.69 -10.25 -19.72
CA VAL A 63 -3.14 -9.46 -18.56
C VAL A 63 -2.38 -9.86 -17.28
N GLN A 64 -2.20 -11.16 -17.03
CA GLN A 64 -1.49 -11.62 -15.82
C GLN A 64 0.00 -11.32 -15.89
N GLU A 65 0.63 -11.41 -17.07
CA GLU A 65 2.04 -11.07 -17.26
C GLU A 65 2.30 -9.57 -17.06
N GLU A 66 1.43 -8.69 -17.54
CA GLU A 66 1.50 -7.26 -17.27
C GLU A 66 1.29 -6.94 -15.79
N ARG A 67 0.30 -7.58 -15.16
CA ARG A 67 0.07 -7.46 -13.71
C ARG A 67 1.31 -7.87 -12.91
N LEU A 68 1.97 -8.96 -13.29
CA LEU A 68 3.18 -9.44 -12.63
C LEU A 68 4.33 -8.42 -12.71
N LYS A 69 4.47 -7.69 -13.84
CA LYS A 69 5.47 -6.61 -13.97
C LYS A 69 5.19 -5.47 -13.01
N VAL A 70 3.94 -5.03 -12.92
CA VAL A 70 3.52 -3.95 -11.99
C VAL A 70 3.82 -4.34 -10.55
N LEU A 71 3.42 -5.54 -10.12
CA LEU A 71 3.67 -6.02 -8.76
C LEU A 71 5.16 -6.11 -8.41
N ARG A 72 6.00 -6.53 -9.37
CA ARG A 72 7.46 -6.56 -9.16
C ARG A 72 8.03 -5.17 -8.96
N SER A 73 7.54 -4.18 -9.71
CA SER A 73 7.95 -2.79 -9.55
C SER A 73 7.53 -2.25 -8.17
N GLU A 74 6.29 -2.51 -7.76
CA GLU A 74 5.77 -2.10 -6.45
C GLU A 74 6.55 -2.76 -5.30
N LEU A 75 6.88 -4.05 -5.43
CA LEU A 75 7.70 -4.77 -4.45
C LEU A 75 9.08 -4.14 -4.31
N ALA A 76 9.74 -3.82 -5.43
CA ALA A 76 11.07 -3.22 -5.42
C ALA A 76 11.06 -1.84 -4.72
N GLU A 77 10.02 -1.03 -4.92
CA GLU A 77 9.87 0.26 -4.24
C GLU A 77 9.72 0.09 -2.72
N LEU A 78 8.88 -0.85 -2.27
CA LEU A 78 8.69 -1.11 -0.85
C LEU A 78 9.94 -1.72 -0.20
N GLU A 79 10.64 -2.61 -0.90
CA GLU A 79 11.90 -3.20 -0.42
C GLU A 79 12.98 -2.12 -0.30
N HIS A 80 13.12 -1.24 -1.29
CA HIS A 80 14.04 -0.10 -1.23
C HIS A 80 13.71 0.85 -0.06
N ARG A 81 12.42 1.11 0.20
CA ARG A 81 12.00 1.86 1.39
C ARG A 81 12.40 1.12 2.67
N GLY A 82 12.27 -0.20 2.71
CA GLY A 82 12.68 -1.04 3.85
C GLY A 82 14.18 -0.96 4.14
N GLU A 83 15.00 -0.95 3.10
CA GLU A 83 16.45 -0.75 3.22
C GLU A 83 16.78 0.64 3.80
N SER A 84 16.11 1.69 3.32
CA SER A 84 16.30 3.06 3.84
C SER A 84 15.97 3.19 5.33
N LEU A 85 15.05 2.36 5.83
CA LEU A 85 14.66 2.26 7.23
C LEU A 85 15.54 1.31 8.05
N LYS A 86 16.51 0.62 7.41
CA LYS A 86 17.39 -0.40 8.02
C LYS A 86 16.60 -1.52 8.71
N MET A 87 15.61 -2.09 8.03
CA MET A 87 14.82 -3.19 8.59
C MET A 87 15.58 -4.53 8.61
N PRO A 88 15.43 -5.35 9.67
CA PRO A 88 14.72 -5.03 10.92
C PRO A 88 15.54 -4.06 11.79
N VAL A 89 14.88 -3.01 12.29
CA VAL A 89 15.51 -2.05 13.22
C VAL A 89 15.85 -2.83 14.49
N PRO A 90 17.08 -2.73 15.05
CA PRO A 90 17.37 -3.29 16.37
C PRO A 90 16.33 -2.74 17.34
N LEU A 91 15.67 -3.59 18.12
CA LEU A 91 14.66 -3.17 19.09
C LEU A 91 15.35 -2.86 20.43
N PRO A 92 15.83 -1.63 20.72
CA PRO A 92 16.08 -1.26 22.11
C PRO A 92 14.75 -1.34 22.87
N GLY A 93 14.79 -1.61 24.18
CA GLY A 93 13.59 -1.80 25.01
C GLY A 93 12.56 -0.65 25.01
N ASN A 94 12.88 0.50 24.42
CA ASN A 94 11.99 1.65 24.22
C ASN A 94 11.51 1.85 22.77
N ALA A 95 11.75 0.89 21.86
CA ALA A 95 11.53 1.07 20.43
C ALA A 95 10.06 1.34 20.04
N LEU A 96 9.09 0.93 20.87
CA LEU A 96 7.66 1.26 20.71
C LEU A 96 7.37 2.78 20.79
N GLN A 97 8.24 3.55 21.45
CA GLN A 97 8.05 5.00 21.63
C GLN A 97 8.41 5.81 20.37
N LYS A 98 9.19 5.27 19.43
CA LYS A 98 9.82 6.08 18.36
C LYS A 98 9.02 6.20 17.06
N GLY A 99 7.80 5.66 16.95
CA GLY A 99 6.99 5.73 15.72
C GLY A 99 7.51 4.88 14.55
N VAL A 100 8.82 4.67 14.44
CA VAL A 100 9.52 3.83 13.46
C VAL A 100 8.98 2.39 13.44
N ILE A 101 8.62 1.82 14.60
CA ILE A 101 8.02 0.47 14.64
C ILE A 101 6.67 0.41 13.91
N ARG A 102 5.84 1.46 14.01
CA ARG A 102 4.52 1.47 13.38
C ARG A 102 4.65 1.53 11.86
N GLU A 103 5.54 2.40 11.37
CA GLU A 103 5.86 2.50 9.95
C GLU A 103 6.41 1.18 9.39
N MET A 104 7.26 0.49 10.16
CA MET A 104 7.78 -0.83 9.83
C MET A 104 6.67 -1.88 9.69
N PHE A 105 5.75 -2.00 10.64
CA PHE A 105 4.67 -3.00 10.54
C PHE A 105 3.75 -2.74 9.34
N SER A 106 3.47 -1.48 9.01
CA SER A 106 2.70 -1.16 7.79
C SER A 106 3.47 -1.50 6.51
N LEU A 107 4.79 -1.25 6.48
CA LEU A 107 5.63 -1.55 5.32
C LEU A 107 5.80 -3.07 5.12
N GLU A 108 6.05 -3.79 6.22
CA GLU A 108 6.14 -5.25 6.23
C GLU A 108 4.84 -5.89 5.72
N TYR A 109 3.67 -5.39 6.16
CA TYR A 109 2.39 -5.83 5.64
C TYR A 109 2.31 -5.64 4.12
N GLY A 110 2.70 -4.47 3.61
CA GLY A 110 2.73 -4.19 2.17
C GLY A 110 3.63 -5.16 1.40
N ILE A 111 4.87 -5.37 1.86
CA ILE A 111 5.82 -6.31 1.24
C ILE A 111 5.26 -7.73 1.22
N ARG A 112 4.73 -8.21 2.35
CA ARG A 112 4.16 -9.57 2.45
C ARG A 112 2.95 -9.74 1.53
N ARG A 113 2.07 -8.73 1.47
CA ARG A 113 0.92 -8.73 0.56
C ARG A 113 1.36 -8.85 -0.90
N ILE A 114 2.29 -8.02 -1.36
CA ILE A 114 2.72 -8.04 -2.76
C ILE A 114 3.45 -9.33 -3.10
N ARG A 115 4.30 -9.85 -2.20
CA ARG A 115 4.96 -11.16 -2.40
C ARG A 115 3.94 -12.28 -2.57
N PHE A 116 2.89 -12.30 -1.75
CA PHE A 116 1.77 -13.23 -1.93
C PHE A 116 1.12 -13.06 -3.31
N GLU A 117 0.80 -11.83 -3.71
CA GLU A 117 0.16 -11.58 -5.00
C GLU A 117 1.03 -11.95 -6.20
N ILE A 118 2.36 -11.79 -6.12
CA ILE A 118 3.32 -12.22 -7.13
C ILE A 118 3.27 -13.75 -7.28
N GLU A 119 3.40 -14.48 -6.18
CA GLU A 119 3.38 -15.94 -6.21
C GLU A 119 2.04 -16.47 -6.71
N TRP A 120 0.94 -15.85 -6.25
CA TRP A 120 -0.39 -16.21 -6.71
C TRP A 120 -0.59 -15.92 -8.21
N THR A 121 -0.11 -14.80 -8.73
CA THR A 121 -0.19 -14.47 -10.16
C THR A 121 0.63 -15.43 -11.01
N LYS A 122 1.84 -15.82 -10.55
CA LYS A 122 2.65 -16.86 -11.21
C LYS A 122 1.89 -18.18 -11.32
N ASN A 123 1.17 -18.57 -10.26
CA ASN A 123 0.35 -19.78 -10.29
C ASN A 123 -0.78 -19.70 -11.32
N ILE A 124 -1.47 -18.56 -11.41
CA ILE A 124 -2.50 -18.33 -12.45
C ILE A 124 -1.89 -18.48 -13.85
N ILE A 125 -0.75 -17.82 -14.11
CA ILE A 125 -0.04 -17.91 -15.39
C ILE A 125 0.32 -19.36 -15.71
N ASN A 126 0.83 -20.13 -14.73
CA ASN A 126 1.18 -21.53 -14.93
C ASN A 126 -0.05 -22.39 -15.27
N VAL A 127 -1.19 -22.17 -14.61
CA VAL A 127 -2.44 -22.87 -14.94
C VAL A 127 -2.88 -22.55 -16.36
N LEU A 128 -2.89 -21.28 -16.75
CA LEU A 128 -3.28 -20.86 -18.10
C LEU A 128 -2.37 -21.46 -19.17
N LYS A 129 -1.04 -21.47 -18.96
CA LYS A 129 -0.07 -22.06 -19.90
C LYS A 129 -0.23 -23.57 -20.09
N ASN A 130 -0.68 -24.28 -19.05
CA ASN A 130 -0.92 -25.73 -19.10
C ASN A 130 -2.35 -26.09 -19.52
N SER A 131 -3.21 -25.09 -19.74
CA SER A 131 -4.60 -25.28 -20.20
C SER A 131 -4.75 -25.02 -21.71
N SER A 132 -3.67 -24.63 -22.39
CA SER A 132 -3.58 -24.43 -23.85
C SER A 132 -3.10 -25.69 -24.57
#